data_AF-A0A820E7F9-F1
#
_entry.id   AF-A0A820E7F9-F1
#
_cell.length_a   1.000
_cell.length_b   1.000
_cell.length_c   1.000
_cell.angle_alpha   90.00
_cell.angle_beta   90.00
_cell.angle_gamma   90.00
#
_symmetry.space_group_name_H-M   'P 1'
#
loop_
_entity.id
_entity.type
_entity.pdbx_description
1 polymer ?
#
loop_
_entity_poly.entity_id
_entity_poly.type
_entity_poly.pdbx_seq_one_letter_code
_entity_poly.pdbx_strand_id
1 'polypeptide(L)'
;MFSFSATDFMNHERDLQRCFETKGMVTGLIMEHSNNVDVINAVFSSKMKTLYQLKLNNSLHVPSTLSRFCEMLKINQTLKEIDIMDQIGFEDEPFIVDLLRKSIVVNHINVNTEWKLHGITVAGGSGYGNQINQLSCPRDIYVDDDRQTIYIADGENDRIVQWKYGAKNGQIIAGGNAKGDRSDQLNEPTGVIVDKKNDSLIICDWGNRRVVRWPRQIGRNGETIISDIDCQHLTMDKNGDLY
;
A
#
# COMPACT_ATOMS: atom_id res chain seq x y z
N MET A 1 26.47 -15.78 -9.59
CA MET A 1 26.05 -15.21 -10.89
C MET A 1 25.53 -16.39 -11.71
N PHE A 2 24.22 -16.68 -11.65
CA PHE A 2 23.64 -17.80 -12.39
C PHE A 2 23.32 -17.30 -13.80
N SER A 3 24.07 -17.76 -14.81
CA SER A 3 23.79 -17.47 -16.21
C SER A 3 22.62 -18.33 -16.67
N PHE A 4 21.50 -17.69 -16.99
CA PHE A 4 20.37 -18.33 -17.64
C PHE A 4 20.81 -18.79 -19.03
N SER A 5 20.78 -20.09 -19.31
CA SER A 5 21.21 -20.63 -20.61
C SER A 5 20.10 -20.50 -21.65
N ALA A 6 20.46 -20.47 -22.95
CA ALA A 6 19.47 -20.50 -24.04
C ALA A 6 18.55 -21.75 -23.96
N THR A 7 19.03 -22.83 -23.35
CA THR A 7 18.25 -24.06 -23.12
C THR A 7 17.18 -23.88 -22.04
N ASP A 8 17.48 -23.10 -20.99
CA ASP A 8 16.51 -22.76 -19.94
C ASP A 8 15.37 -21.90 -20.48
N PHE A 9 15.68 -21.02 -21.44
CA PHE A 9 14.70 -20.20 -22.16
C PHE A 9 13.77 -21.05 -23.03
N MET A 10 14.31 -21.95 -23.85
CA MET A 10 13.53 -22.81 -24.75
C MET A 10 12.63 -23.81 -24.00
N ASN A 11 12.99 -24.19 -22.78
CA ASN A 11 12.16 -25.04 -21.93
C ASN A 11 11.02 -24.23 -21.29
N HIS A 12 11.28 -23.01 -20.83
CA HIS A 12 10.25 -22.08 -20.35
C HIS A 12 9.25 -21.70 -21.46
N GLU A 13 9.72 -21.52 -22.69
CA GLU A 13 8.88 -21.25 -23.87
C GLU A 13 7.89 -22.41 -24.13
N ARG A 14 8.36 -23.66 -24.05
CA ARG A 14 7.52 -24.85 -24.19
C ARG A 14 6.49 -24.99 -23.07
N ASP A 15 6.87 -24.68 -21.83
CA ASP A 15 5.96 -24.73 -20.68
C ASP A 15 4.91 -23.62 -20.74
N LEU A 16 5.29 -22.43 -21.23
CA LEU A 16 4.36 -21.35 -21.54
C LEU A 16 3.35 -21.78 -22.61
N GLN A 17 3.81 -22.36 -23.73
CA GLN A 17 2.94 -22.86 -24.80
C GLN A 17 1.92 -23.88 -24.28
N ARG A 18 2.37 -24.81 -23.42
CA ARG A 18 1.51 -25.81 -22.77
C ARG A 18 0.48 -25.20 -21.82
N CYS A 19 0.87 -24.17 -21.07
CA CYS A 19 -0.03 -23.40 -20.19
C CYS A 19 -1.07 -22.59 -20.99
N PHE A 20 -0.75 -22.17 -22.21
CA PHE A 20 -1.68 -21.47 -23.09
C PHE A 20 -2.72 -22.42 -23.72
N GLU A 21 -2.32 -23.66 -24.04
CA GLU A 21 -3.21 -24.66 -24.66
C GLU A 21 -4.21 -25.31 -23.68
N THR A 22 -3.96 -25.28 -22.36
CA THR A 22 -4.74 -26.07 -21.40
C THR A 22 -6.04 -25.45 -20.87
N LYS A 23 -6.51 -24.30 -21.34
CA LYS A 23 -7.81 -23.75 -20.88
C LYS A 23 -8.64 -23.10 -22.00
N GLY A 24 -9.48 -23.92 -22.64
CA GLY A 24 -10.64 -23.48 -23.45
C GLY A 24 -11.68 -22.63 -22.69
N MET A 25 -11.51 -22.40 -21.39
CA MET A 25 -12.34 -21.48 -20.59
C MET A 25 -12.10 -20.00 -20.93
N VAL A 26 -10.87 -19.62 -21.30
CA VAL A 26 -10.51 -18.21 -21.54
C VAL A 26 -11.03 -17.75 -22.90
N THR A 27 -10.93 -18.60 -23.92
CA THR A 27 -11.47 -18.31 -25.25
C THR A 27 -12.99 -18.13 -25.22
N GLY A 28 -13.71 -18.95 -24.43
CA GLY A 28 -15.16 -18.81 -24.23
C GLY A 28 -15.57 -17.51 -23.52
N LEU A 29 -14.88 -17.15 -22.43
CA LEU A 29 -15.15 -15.91 -21.68
C LEU A 29 -14.87 -14.65 -22.49
N ILE A 30 -13.86 -14.66 -23.37
CA ILE A 30 -13.56 -13.52 -24.22
C ILE A 30 -14.55 -13.41 -25.39
N MET A 31 -15.03 -14.53 -25.93
CA MET A 31 -16.06 -14.53 -26.98
C MET A 31 -17.42 -14.04 -26.46
N GLU A 32 -17.80 -14.39 -25.23
CA GLU A 32 -19.07 -13.93 -24.61
C GLU A 32 -19.03 -12.48 -24.12
N HIS A 33 -17.84 -11.92 -23.89
CA HIS A 33 -17.65 -10.59 -23.29
C HIS A 33 -16.67 -9.69 -24.06
N SER A 34 -16.55 -9.86 -25.37
CA SER A 34 -15.58 -9.13 -26.23
C SER A 34 -15.69 -7.59 -26.18
N ASN A 35 -16.85 -7.06 -25.78
CA ASN A 35 -17.07 -5.62 -25.61
C ASN A 35 -16.88 -5.14 -24.15
N ASN A 36 -16.48 -6.02 -23.24
CA ASN A 36 -16.29 -5.69 -21.82
C ASN A 36 -14.79 -5.52 -21.51
N VAL A 37 -14.36 -4.26 -21.56
CA VAL A 37 -12.96 -3.83 -21.32
C VAL A 37 -12.44 -4.29 -19.97
N ASP A 38 -13.30 -4.38 -18.94
CA ASP A 38 -12.89 -4.81 -17.60
C ASP A 38 -12.57 -6.32 -17.55
N VAL A 39 -13.32 -7.13 -18.30
CA VAL A 39 -13.07 -8.58 -18.42
C VAL A 39 -11.77 -8.82 -19.20
N ILE A 40 -11.56 -8.08 -20.29
CA ILE A 40 -10.32 -8.16 -21.09
C ILE A 40 -9.12 -7.75 -20.26
N ASN A 41 -9.21 -6.64 -19.52
CA ASN A 41 -8.16 -6.18 -18.61
C ASN A 41 -7.90 -7.20 -17.51
N ALA A 42 -8.92 -7.80 -16.90
CA ALA A 42 -8.75 -8.82 -15.86
C ALA A 42 -8.05 -10.08 -16.40
N VAL A 43 -8.39 -10.52 -17.62
CA VAL A 43 -7.72 -11.66 -18.26
C VAL A 43 -6.26 -11.32 -18.59
N PHE A 44 -6.00 -10.12 -19.11
CA PHE A 44 -4.65 -9.66 -19.43
C PHE A 44 -3.79 -9.54 -18.17
N SER A 45 -4.31 -8.92 -17.11
CA SER A 45 -3.63 -8.80 -15.81
C SER A 45 -3.37 -10.16 -15.17
N SER A 46 -4.31 -11.12 -15.24
CA SER A 46 -4.11 -12.48 -14.73
C SER A 46 -3.01 -13.23 -15.48
N LYS A 47 -2.87 -13.01 -16.79
CA LYS A 47 -1.81 -13.63 -17.60
C LYS A 47 -0.45 -12.96 -17.37
N MET A 48 -0.41 -11.63 -17.23
CA MET A 48 0.80 -10.89 -16.84
C MET A 48 1.32 -11.29 -15.46
N LYS A 49 0.41 -11.56 -14.51
CA LYS A 49 0.76 -12.08 -13.18
C LYS A 49 1.43 -13.46 -13.24
N THR A 50 1.00 -14.31 -14.17
CA THR A 50 1.60 -15.63 -14.41
C THR A 50 3.00 -15.50 -15.02
N LEU A 51 3.20 -14.56 -15.96
CA LEU A 51 4.52 -14.24 -16.53
C LEU A 51 5.49 -13.68 -15.47
N TYR A 52 4.99 -12.87 -14.53
CA TYR A 52 5.76 -12.33 -13.41
C TYR A 52 6.26 -13.44 -12.48
N GLN A 53 5.42 -14.45 -12.21
CA GLN A 53 5.78 -15.61 -11.39
C GLN A 53 6.87 -16.48 -12.05
N LEU A 54 7.02 -16.42 -13.37
CA LEU A 54 8.05 -17.14 -14.13
C LEU A 54 9.41 -16.40 -14.20
N LYS A 55 9.62 -15.32 -13.41
CA LYS A 55 10.89 -14.57 -13.28
C LYS A 55 11.46 -13.99 -14.59
N LEU A 56 10.65 -13.85 -15.65
CA LEU A 56 11.04 -13.26 -16.94
C LEU A 56 11.18 -11.73 -16.93
N ASN A 57 10.82 -11.06 -15.83
CA ASN A 57 10.76 -9.60 -15.76
C ASN A 57 12.12 -8.91 -16.01
N ASN A 58 13.22 -9.52 -15.55
CA ASN A 58 14.57 -8.97 -15.76
C ASN A 58 15.00 -9.00 -17.24
N SER A 59 14.48 -9.94 -18.03
CA SER A 59 14.84 -10.11 -19.44
C SER A 59 14.06 -9.17 -20.36
N LEU A 60 12.85 -8.74 -19.98
CA LEU A 60 12.03 -7.80 -20.77
C LEU A 60 12.56 -6.35 -20.76
N HIS A 61 13.51 -6.02 -19.87
CA HIS A 61 14.24 -4.76 -19.92
C HIS A 61 15.26 -4.70 -21.07
N VAL A 62 15.59 -5.83 -21.69
CA VAL A 62 16.49 -5.90 -22.84
C VAL A 62 15.68 -5.67 -24.14
N PRO A 63 15.98 -4.62 -24.94
CA PRO A 63 15.17 -4.24 -26.09
C PRO A 63 14.92 -5.36 -27.12
N SER A 64 15.92 -6.22 -27.35
CA SER A 64 15.79 -7.36 -28.28
C SER A 64 14.84 -8.44 -27.77
N THR A 65 14.76 -8.64 -26.46
CA THR A 65 13.83 -9.60 -25.84
C THR A 65 12.41 -9.06 -25.87
N LEU A 66 12.25 -7.76 -25.63
CA LEU A 66 10.97 -7.07 -25.72
C LEU A 66 10.40 -7.12 -27.15
N SER A 67 11.21 -6.79 -28.16
CA SER A 67 10.79 -6.81 -29.56
C SER A 67 10.35 -8.22 -30.00
N ARG A 68 11.10 -9.26 -29.61
CA ARG A 68 10.75 -10.65 -29.92
C ARG A 68 9.49 -11.14 -29.20
N PHE A 69 9.27 -10.68 -27.98
CA PHE A 69 8.02 -10.92 -27.26
C PHE A 69 6.82 -10.24 -27.95
N CYS A 70 6.99 -9.01 -28.44
CA CYS A 70 5.99 -8.33 -29.25
C CYS A 70 5.65 -9.11 -30.53
N GLU A 71 6.64 -9.66 -31.23
CA GLU A 71 6.41 -10.53 -32.38
C GLU A 71 5.61 -11.78 -32.01
N MET A 72 5.93 -12.45 -30.90
CA MET A 72 5.16 -13.61 -30.44
C MET A 72 3.70 -13.26 -30.13
N LEU A 73 3.44 -12.09 -29.56
CA LEU A 73 2.08 -11.60 -29.34
C LEU A 73 1.35 -11.39 -30.66
N LYS A 74 2.01 -10.77 -31.67
CA LYS A 74 1.46 -10.53 -33.02
C LYS A 74 1.11 -11.83 -33.77
N ILE A 75 1.79 -12.94 -33.48
CA ILE A 75 1.57 -14.22 -34.16
C ILE A 75 0.58 -15.12 -33.36
N ASN A 76 0.18 -14.71 -32.15
CA ASN A 76 -0.73 -15.49 -31.32
C ASN A 76 -2.13 -15.58 -31.96
N GLN A 77 -2.49 -16.79 -32.38
CA GLN A 77 -3.69 -17.06 -33.16
C GLN A 77 -4.98 -16.77 -32.38
N THR A 78 -4.97 -16.91 -31.05
CA THR A 78 -6.10 -16.55 -30.19
C THR A 78 -6.33 -15.04 -30.16
N LEU A 79 -5.27 -14.22 -30.13
CA LEU A 79 -5.40 -12.75 -30.17
C LEU A 79 -5.83 -12.23 -31.55
N LYS A 80 -5.47 -12.94 -32.63
CA LYS A 80 -5.98 -12.67 -33.98
C LYS A 80 -7.45 -13.02 -34.14
N GLU A 81 -7.91 -14.12 -33.56
CA GLU A 81 -9.31 -14.58 -33.66
C GLU A 81 -10.31 -13.68 -32.92
N ILE A 82 -9.86 -12.85 -31.96
CA ILE A 82 -10.71 -11.95 -31.17
C ILE A 82 -10.86 -10.55 -31.83
N ASP A 83 -10.24 -10.31 -33.00
CA ASP A 83 -10.31 -9.02 -33.74
C ASP A 83 -9.86 -7.78 -32.91
N ILE A 84 -9.17 -8.01 -31.79
CA ILE A 84 -8.62 -6.95 -30.92
C ILE A 84 -7.45 -6.23 -31.61
N MET A 85 -6.72 -6.91 -32.50
CA MET A 85 -5.54 -6.36 -33.14
C MET A 85 -5.88 -5.23 -34.11
N ASP A 86 -6.98 -5.35 -34.85
CA ASP A 86 -7.42 -4.36 -35.83
C ASP A 86 -8.16 -3.18 -35.18
N GLN A 87 -8.82 -3.40 -34.03
CA GLN A 87 -9.59 -2.35 -33.34
C GLN A 87 -8.76 -1.40 -32.46
N ILE A 88 -7.58 -1.82 -31.97
CA ILE A 88 -6.80 -1.05 -30.98
C ILE A 88 -5.47 -0.50 -31.57
N GLY A 89 -5.18 -0.74 -32.86
CA GLY A 89 -3.97 -0.20 -33.50
C GLY A 89 -2.67 -0.86 -33.00
N PHE A 90 -2.68 -2.19 -32.82
CA PHE A 90 -1.51 -2.97 -32.36
C PHE A 90 -0.40 -3.15 -33.42
N GLU A 91 -0.51 -2.51 -34.58
CA GLU A 91 0.53 -2.58 -35.62
C GLU A 91 1.82 -1.87 -35.17
N ASP A 92 1.71 -0.84 -34.34
CA ASP A 92 2.82 0.04 -33.96
C ASP A 92 3.61 -0.54 -32.77
N GLU A 93 4.82 -1.05 -33.06
CA GLU A 93 5.77 -1.53 -32.03
C GLU A 93 5.98 -0.52 -30.88
N PRO A 94 6.05 0.81 -31.11
CA PRO A 94 6.16 1.80 -30.05
C PRO A 94 4.98 1.79 -29.07
N PHE A 95 3.75 1.53 -29.53
CA PHE A 95 2.57 1.45 -28.67
C PHE A 95 2.61 0.21 -27.78
N ILE A 96 3.00 -0.95 -28.32
CA ILE A 96 3.16 -2.17 -27.53
C ILE A 96 4.30 -2.01 -26.51
N VAL A 97 5.42 -1.40 -26.91
CA VAL A 97 6.55 -1.11 -26.02
C VAL A 97 6.13 -0.13 -24.91
N ASP A 98 5.32 0.88 -25.21
CA ASP A 98 4.78 1.81 -24.21
C ASP A 98 3.79 1.13 -23.25
N LEU A 99 2.88 0.29 -23.76
CA LEU A 99 1.95 -0.50 -22.94
C LEU A 99 2.68 -1.51 -22.04
N LEU A 100 3.73 -2.17 -22.56
CA LEU A 100 4.57 -3.08 -21.80
C LEU A 100 5.44 -2.35 -20.79
N ARG A 101 6.01 -1.18 -21.13
CA ARG A 101 6.72 -0.34 -20.15
C ARG A 101 5.79 0.15 -19.05
N LYS A 102 4.58 0.60 -19.39
CA LYS A 102 3.56 1.00 -18.41
C LYS A 102 3.21 -0.18 -17.50
N SER A 103 2.96 -1.37 -18.03
CA SER A 103 2.64 -2.55 -17.22
C SER A 103 3.83 -3.11 -16.41
N ILE A 104 5.07 -2.96 -16.88
CA ILE A 104 6.30 -3.32 -16.14
C ILE A 104 6.57 -2.31 -15.02
N VAL A 105 6.39 -1.01 -15.27
CA VAL A 105 6.53 0.07 -14.26
C VAL A 105 5.41 -0.01 -13.22
N VAL A 106 4.18 -0.34 -13.62
CA VAL A 106 3.02 -0.53 -12.72
C VAL A 106 3.16 -1.76 -11.81
N ASN A 107 4.02 -2.74 -12.14
CA ASN A 107 4.27 -3.88 -11.25
C ASN A 107 5.44 -3.68 -10.27
N HIS A 108 6.30 -2.67 -10.48
CA HIS A 108 7.32 -2.27 -9.50
C HIS A 108 6.90 -1.11 -8.62
N ILE A 109 5.86 -0.38 -9.01
CA ILE A 109 5.14 0.54 -8.15
C ILE A 109 3.68 0.19 -8.36
N ASN A 110 3.06 -0.48 -7.39
CA ASN A 110 1.62 -0.64 -7.35
C ASN A 110 1.02 0.75 -7.08
N VAL A 111 1.06 1.65 -8.08
CA VAL A 111 0.21 2.83 -8.14
C VAL A 111 -1.18 2.31 -8.42
N ASN A 112 -1.81 1.82 -7.35
CA ASN A 112 -3.25 1.77 -7.24
C ASN A 112 -3.74 3.12 -7.77
N THR A 113 -4.52 3.14 -8.85
CA THR A 113 -5.09 4.35 -9.47
C THR A 113 -6.16 5.03 -8.59
N GLU A 114 -6.08 4.81 -7.27
CA GLU A 114 -6.89 5.44 -6.23
C GLU A 114 -6.12 6.52 -5.44
N TRP A 115 -4.90 6.90 -5.84
CA TRP A 115 -4.34 8.16 -5.36
C TRP A 115 -5.23 9.29 -5.87
N LYS A 116 -6.15 9.75 -5.03
CA LYS A 116 -6.93 10.95 -5.33
C LYS A 116 -5.92 12.05 -5.60
N LEU A 117 -5.99 12.62 -6.81
CA LEU A 117 -5.16 13.75 -7.24
C LEU A 117 -5.26 14.92 -6.25
N HIS A 118 -6.36 14.98 -5.49
CA HIS A 118 -6.59 15.93 -4.43
C HIS A 118 -6.71 15.22 -3.08
N GLY A 119 -5.84 15.59 -2.14
CA GLY A 119 -5.98 15.22 -0.74
C GLY A 119 -7.22 15.88 -0.13
N ILE A 120 -7.86 15.17 0.81
CA ILE A 120 -8.90 15.74 1.67
C ILE A 120 -8.38 15.81 3.10
N THR A 121 -8.79 16.83 3.84
CA THR A 121 -8.50 16.90 5.27
C THR A 121 -9.39 15.89 6.01
N VAL A 122 -8.77 14.94 6.71
CA VAL A 122 -9.47 13.88 7.45
C VAL A 122 -9.42 14.06 8.97
N ALA A 123 -8.55 14.95 9.46
CA ALA A 123 -8.42 15.33 10.86
C ALA A 123 -7.89 16.76 10.97
N GLY A 124 -8.28 17.48 12.03
CA GLY A 124 -7.98 18.90 12.18
C GLY A 124 -8.69 19.77 11.13
N GLY A 125 -7.96 20.68 10.50
CA GLY A 125 -8.48 21.55 9.42
C GLY A 125 -9.20 22.82 9.90
N SER A 126 -9.29 23.05 11.21
CA SER A 126 -9.93 24.24 11.80
C SER A 126 -8.93 25.25 12.38
N GLY A 127 -7.71 25.28 11.82
CA GLY A 127 -6.61 26.14 12.29
C GLY A 127 -5.77 25.53 13.40
N TYR A 128 -4.71 26.24 13.75
CA TYR A 128 -3.80 25.92 14.85
C TYR A 128 -4.47 26.21 16.20
N GLY A 129 -4.41 25.27 17.14
CA GLY A 129 -4.95 25.46 18.49
C GLY A 129 -5.24 24.16 19.22
N ASN A 130 -5.94 24.28 20.36
CA ASN A 130 -6.19 23.18 21.30
C ASN A 130 -7.65 22.70 21.35
N GLN A 131 -8.54 23.28 20.54
CA GLN A 131 -9.91 22.79 20.42
C GLN A 131 -9.94 21.39 19.81
N ILE A 132 -11.06 20.68 19.97
CA ILE A 132 -11.16 19.26 19.58
C ILE A 132 -11.19 19.04 18.05
N ASN A 133 -11.39 20.09 17.27
CA ASN A 133 -11.29 20.16 15.81
C ASN A 133 -9.97 20.81 15.33
N GLN A 134 -9.07 21.15 16.25
CA GLN A 134 -7.78 21.79 15.99
C GLN A 134 -6.64 20.87 16.41
N LEU A 135 -5.46 21.14 15.83
CA LEU A 135 -4.20 20.48 16.16
C LEU A 135 -3.11 21.56 16.34
N SER A 136 -2.09 21.25 17.12
CA SER A 136 -0.93 22.11 17.42
C SER A 136 0.35 21.30 17.29
N CYS A 137 1.09 21.53 16.20
CA CYS A 137 2.30 20.79 15.84
C CYS A 137 2.15 19.25 15.98
N PRO A 138 1.21 18.63 15.23
CA PRO A 138 1.08 17.18 15.22
C PRO A 138 2.37 16.54 14.68
N ARG A 139 2.91 15.54 15.38
CA ARG A 139 4.25 14.99 15.11
C ARG A 139 4.22 13.61 14.44
N ASP A 140 3.17 12.83 14.70
CA ASP A 140 3.02 11.48 14.15
C ASP A 140 1.55 11.06 14.05
N ILE A 141 1.28 10.07 13.21
CA ILE A 141 -0.03 9.48 13.01
C ILE A 141 0.04 7.95 12.91
N TYR A 142 -1.00 7.29 13.41
CA TYR A 142 -1.25 5.87 13.17
C TYR A 142 -2.64 5.66 12.59
N VAL A 143 -2.74 4.89 11.52
CA VAL A 143 -4.02 4.52 10.89
C VAL A 143 -4.41 3.11 11.31
N ASP A 144 -5.53 2.99 12.01
CA ASP A 144 -6.14 1.71 12.35
C ASP A 144 -7.30 1.41 11.41
N ASP A 145 -7.01 0.68 10.35
CA ASP A 145 -7.98 0.30 9.31
C ASP A 145 -9.14 -0.54 9.88
N ASP A 146 -8.89 -1.38 10.88
CA ASP A 146 -9.92 -2.25 11.46
C ASP A 146 -10.99 -1.42 12.20
N ARG A 147 -10.57 -0.31 12.84
CA ARG A 147 -11.45 0.62 13.55
C ARG A 147 -11.82 1.86 12.72
N GLN A 148 -11.33 1.98 11.48
CA GLN A 148 -11.48 3.17 10.65
C GLN A 148 -11.16 4.46 11.44
N THR A 149 -10.05 4.44 12.17
CA THR A 149 -9.68 5.49 13.14
C THR A 149 -8.21 5.87 12.97
N ILE A 150 -7.92 7.17 12.99
CA ILE A 150 -6.55 7.70 13.00
C ILE A 150 -6.23 8.18 14.42
N TYR A 151 -5.07 7.83 14.94
CA TYR A 151 -4.52 8.36 16.17
C TYR A 151 -3.43 9.36 15.83
N ILE A 152 -3.43 10.52 16.47
CA ILE A 152 -2.53 11.63 16.15
C ILE A 152 -1.80 12.05 17.43
N ALA A 153 -0.47 12.08 17.38
CA ALA A 153 0.35 12.70 18.41
C ALA A 153 0.32 14.22 18.24
N ASP A 154 -0.56 14.88 18.99
CA ASP A 154 -0.80 16.33 18.92
C ASP A 154 0.17 17.03 19.89
N GLY A 155 1.42 17.17 19.45
CA GLY A 155 2.59 17.37 20.30
C GLY A 155 2.52 18.59 21.22
N GLU A 156 2.21 19.78 20.69
CA GLU A 156 2.15 21.00 21.52
C GLU A 156 0.88 21.09 22.38
N ASN A 157 -0.07 20.19 22.18
CA ASN A 157 -1.24 20.06 23.04
C ASN A 157 -1.11 18.92 24.07
N ASP A 158 0.06 18.26 24.15
CA ASP A 158 0.38 17.22 25.14
C ASP A 158 -0.68 16.10 25.19
N ARG A 159 -1.15 15.65 24.02
CA ARG A 159 -2.26 14.69 23.91
C ARG A 159 -2.13 13.77 22.70
N ILE A 160 -2.80 12.62 22.78
CA ILE A 160 -3.15 11.83 21.60
C ILE A 160 -4.64 12.04 21.31
N VAL A 161 -4.97 12.34 20.07
CA VAL A 161 -6.36 12.51 19.61
C VAL A 161 -6.70 11.37 18.65
N GLN A 162 -7.84 10.72 18.86
CA GLN A 162 -8.41 9.80 17.89
C GLN A 162 -9.42 10.51 16.98
N TRP A 163 -9.39 10.20 15.69
CA TRP A 163 -10.31 10.71 14.68
C TRP A 163 -10.91 9.54 13.90
N LYS A 164 -12.21 9.34 14.03
CA LYS A 164 -12.93 8.36 13.21
C LYS A 164 -13.07 8.89 11.78
N TYR A 165 -13.07 7.98 10.80
CA TYR A 165 -13.32 8.34 9.41
C TYR A 165 -14.62 9.15 9.25
N GLY A 166 -14.52 10.32 8.61
CA GLY A 166 -15.65 11.24 8.42
C GLY A 166 -16.03 12.11 9.63
N ALA A 167 -15.35 11.98 10.77
CA ALA A 167 -15.63 12.81 11.94
C ALA A 167 -15.14 14.26 11.76
N LYS A 168 -15.94 15.23 12.21
CA LYS A 168 -15.58 16.66 12.21
C LYS A 168 -14.71 17.08 13.40
N ASN A 169 -14.76 16.28 14.47
CA ASN A 169 -14.09 16.53 15.75
C ASN A 169 -13.34 15.26 16.15
N GLY A 170 -12.17 15.45 16.76
CA GLY A 170 -11.44 14.36 17.39
C GLY A 170 -12.02 13.98 18.75
N GLN A 171 -11.37 13.05 19.42
CA GLN A 171 -11.60 12.73 20.82
C GLN A 171 -10.25 12.50 21.48
N ILE A 172 -10.01 13.12 22.64
CA ILE A 172 -8.76 12.89 23.39
C ILE A 172 -8.82 11.46 23.94
N ILE A 173 -7.84 10.64 23.58
CA ILE A 173 -7.74 9.24 23.99
C ILE A 173 -6.63 9.02 25.02
N ALA A 174 -5.61 9.88 25.03
CA ALA A 174 -4.52 9.90 26.00
C ALA A 174 -4.01 11.33 26.23
N GLY A 175 -3.50 11.62 27.44
CA GLY A 175 -3.02 12.96 27.81
C GLY A 175 -4.13 14.02 27.85
N GLY A 176 -3.78 15.27 27.54
CA GLY A 176 -4.70 16.41 27.54
C GLY A 176 -5.04 16.98 28.92
N ASN A 177 -4.46 16.43 29.99
CA ASN A 177 -4.62 16.91 31.38
C ASN A 177 -3.45 17.81 31.81
N ALA A 178 -3.06 18.72 30.92
CA ALA A 178 -1.84 19.53 30.96
C ALA A 178 -0.53 18.72 30.80
N LYS A 179 0.52 19.43 30.36
CA LYS A 179 1.90 18.93 30.32
C LYS A 179 2.34 18.37 31.67
N GLY A 180 2.91 17.18 31.67
CA GLY A 180 3.51 16.59 32.87
C GLY A 180 3.74 15.08 32.73
N ASP A 181 4.17 14.44 33.81
CA ASP A 181 4.65 13.06 33.85
C ASP A 181 3.75 12.10 34.64
N ARG A 182 2.60 12.58 35.15
CA ARG A 182 1.62 11.70 35.78
C ARG A 182 1.04 10.69 34.79
N SER A 183 0.38 9.66 35.32
CA SER A 183 -0.24 8.60 34.51
C SER A 183 -1.36 9.10 33.58
N ASP A 184 -1.95 10.25 33.87
CA ASP A 184 -2.99 10.91 33.08
C ASP A 184 -2.45 12.03 32.16
N GLN A 185 -1.13 12.23 32.13
CA GLN A 185 -0.46 13.31 31.41
C GLN A 185 0.55 12.79 30.38
N LEU A 186 0.82 13.64 29.40
CA LEU A 186 1.90 13.50 28.43
C LEU A 186 2.68 14.81 28.40
N ASN A 187 3.83 14.80 27.73
CA ASN A 187 4.67 15.96 27.50
C ASN A 187 5.30 15.83 26.12
N GLU A 188 4.78 16.62 25.18
CA GLU A 188 5.25 16.69 23.81
C GLU A 188 5.38 15.33 23.10
N PRO A 189 4.31 14.52 23.03
CA PRO A 189 4.36 13.20 22.42
C PRO A 189 4.79 13.30 20.95
N THR A 190 5.69 12.41 20.53
CA THR A 190 6.33 12.44 19.20
C THR A 190 5.94 11.28 18.31
N GLY A 191 5.51 10.16 18.89
CA GLY A 191 5.22 8.93 18.17
C GLY A 191 4.04 8.19 18.78
N VAL A 192 3.22 7.54 17.95
CA VAL A 192 2.10 6.73 18.41
C VAL A 192 1.91 5.52 17.51
N ILE A 193 1.78 4.33 18.09
CA ILE A 193 1.39 3.11 17.39
C ILE A 193 0.32 2.36 18.16
N VAL A 194 -0.38 1.44 17.48
CA VAL A 194 -1.35 0.54 18.11
C VAL A 194 -0.72 -0.82 18.35
N ASP A 195 -0.77 -1.28 19.59
CA ASP A 195 -0.64 -2.67 19.96
C ASP A 195 -2.02 -3.35 19.89
N LYS A 196 -2.28 -4.04 18.78
CA LYS A 196 -3.56 -4.73 18.55
C LYS A 196 -3.79 -5.89 19.52
N LYS A 197 -2.72 -6.52 20.02
CA LYS A 197 -2.80 -7.69 20.90
C LYS A 197 -3.31 -7.31 22.29
N ASN A 198 -2.83 -6.18 22.82
CA ASN A 198 -3.21 -5.70 24.16
C ASN A 198 -4.29 -4.61 24.13
N ASP A 199 -4.82 -4.28 22.95
CA ASP A 199 -5.79 -3.19 22.73
C ASP A 199 -5.34 -1.84 23.32
N SER A 200 -4.07 -1.50 23.08
CA SER A 200 -3.42 -0.31 23.64
C SER A 200 -2.71 0.54 22.58
N LEU A 201 -2.49 1.81 22.90
CA LEU A 201 -1.52 2.68 22.22
C LEU A 201 -0.16 2.52 22.89
N ILE A 202 0.90 2.56 22.10
CA ILE A 202 2.26 2.76 22.57
C ILE A 202 2.71 4.14 22.09
N ILE A 203 3.17 4.98 23.00
CA ILE A 203 3.39 6.41 22.76
C ILE A 203 4.82 6.77 23.16
N CYS A 204 5.56 7.43 22.26
CA CYS A 204 6.77 8.16 22.64
C CYS A 204 6.37 9.42 23.39
N ASP A 205 6.53 9.43 24.71
CA ASP A 205 6.28 10.59 25.56
C ASP A 205 7.60 11.37 25.72
N TRP A 206 8.05 11.95 24.61
CA TRP A 206 9.42 12.44 24.40
C TRP A 206 9.87 13.45 25.46
N GLY A 207 9.01 14.42 25.82
CA GLY A 207 9.35 15.43 26.81
C GLY A 207 9.55 14.85 28.22
N ASN A 208 9.02 13.65 28.48
CA ASN A 208 9.21 12.90 29.72
C ASN A 208 10.25 11.77 29.58
N ARG A 209 10.91 11.65 28.42
CA ARG A 209 11.96 10.66 28.14
C ARG A 209 11.53 9.22 28.46
N ARG A 210 10.32 8.86 28.03
CA ARG A 210 9.73 7.54 28.29
C ARG A 210 8.87 7.06 27.13
N VAL A 211 8.61 5.76 27.12
CA VAL A 211 7.56 5.13 26.33
C VAL A 211 6.43 4.72 27.27
N VAL A 212 5.20 5.10 26.95
CA VAL A 212 4.02 4.72 27.73
C VAL A 212 3.10 3.81 26.92
N ARG A 213 2.45 2.88 27.62
CA ARG A 213 1.32 2.11 27.10
C ARG A 213 0.03 2.69 27.64
N TRP A 214 -0.94 2.92 26.77
CA TRP A 214 -2.22 3.54 27.11
C TRP A 214 -3.39 2.68 26.60
N PRO A 215 -4.38 2.32 27.41
CA PRO A 215 -5.55 1.60 26.90
C PRO A 215 -6.26 2.39 25.81
N ARG A 216 -6.75 1.74 24.74
CA ARG A 216 -7.57 2.39 23.70
C ARG A 216 -9.01 2.64 24.15
N GLN A 217 -9.15 3.23 25.34
CA GLN A 217 -10.40 3.55 26.01
C GLN A 217 -10.28 4.94 26.65
N ILE A 218 -11.24 5.81 26.35
CA ILE A 218 -11.26 7.19 26.86
C ILE A 218 -11.36 7.18 28.39
N GLY A 219 -10.61 8.08 29.04
CA GLY A 219 -10.64 8.24 30.50
C GLY A 219 -9.82 7.18 31.27
N ARG A 220 -9.00 6.39 30.56
CA ARG A 220 -7.98 5.55 31.19
C ARG A 220 -6.66 6.30 31.28
N ASN A 221 -5.80 5.84 32.19
CA ASN A 221 -4.45 6.35 32.36
C ASN A 221 -3.44 5.43 31.68
N GLY A 222 -2.30 5.98 31.30
CA GLY A 222 -1.16 5.23 30.79
C GLY A 222 -0.24 4.72 31.88
N GLU A 223 0.63 3.81 31.49
CA GLU A 223 1.73 3.29 32.32
C GLU A 223 3.05 3.40 31.55
N THR A 224 4.13 3.75 32.26
CA THR A 224 5.48 3.72 31.69
C THR A 224 5.89 2.27 31.44
N ILE A 225 6.30 1.96 30.21
CA ILE A 225 6.83 0.64 29.85
C ILE A 225 8.34 0.66 29.58
N ILE A 226 8.90 1.82 29.22
CA ILE A 226 10.34 2.05 29.08
C ILE A 226 10.64 3.45 29.63
N SER A 227 11.63 3.58 30.49
CA SER A 227 12.11 4.87 31.03
C SER A 227 13.47 5.25 30.45
N ASP A 228 13.84 6.52 30.64
CA ASP A 228 15.18 7.06 30.37
C ASP A 228 15.63 6.91 28.90
N ILE A 229 14.69 7.10 27.97
CA ILE A 229 14.90 6.99 26.53
C ILE A 229 14.37 8.20 25.77
N ASP A 230 15.14 8.70 24.80
CA ASP A 230 14.73 9.78 23.91
C ASP A 230 14.02 9.19 22.67
N CYS A 231 12.79 8.74 22.88
CA CYS A 231 11.94 8.14 21.86
C CYS A 231 11.37 9.22 20.91
N GLN A 232 11.65 9.12 19.62
CA GLN A 232 11.11 10.04 18.60
C GLN A 232 10.08 9.39 17.69
N HIS A 233 10.23 8.10 17.42
CA HIS A 233 9.32 7.29 16.62
C HIS A 233 9.38 5.85 17.14
N LEU A 234 8.33 5.07 16.87
CA LEU A 234 8.23 3.68 17.26
C LEU A 234 7.64 2.88 16.11
N THR A 235 8.09 1.63 15.98
CA THR A 235 7.38 0.63 15.19
C THR A 235 7.31 -0.69 15.95
N MET A 236 6.38 -1.55 15.56
CA MET A 236 6.21 -2.86 16.16
C MET A 236 6.12 -3.90 15.06
N ASP A 237 6.90 -4.97 15.21
CA ASP A 237 6.83 -6.07 14.27
C ASP A 237 5.63 -6.99 14.55
N LYS A 238 5.47 -8.02 13.72
CA LYS A 238 4.40 -9.01 13.85
C LYS A 238 4.48 -9.86 15.12
N ASN A 239 5.64 -9.92 15.77
CA ASN A 239 5.85 -10.69 17.00
C ASN A 239 5.50 -9.85 18.24
N GLY A 240 5.37 -8.53 18.08
CA GLY A 240 5.15 -7.58 19.15
C GLY A 240 6.43 -6.96 19.69
N ASP A 241 7.56 -7.14 18.99
CA ASP A 241 8.82 -6.51 19.36
C ASP A 241 8.80 -5.03 18.96
N LEU A 242 9.18 -4.17 19.90
CA LEU A 242 9.17 -2.72 19.75
C LEU A 242 10.56 -2.23 19.30
N TYR A 243 10.58 -1.36 18.29
CA TYR A 243 11.79 -0.76 17.69
C TYR A 243 11.71 0.76 17.67
#